data_AF-A0A2N3B8F6-F1
#
_entry.id   AF-A0A2N3B8F6-F1
#
_cell.length_a   1.000
_cell.length_b   1.000
_cell.length_c   1.000
_cell.angle_alpha   90.00
_cell.angle_beta   90.00
_cell.angle_gamma   90.00
#
_symmetry.space_group_name_H-M   'P 1'
#
loop_
_entity.id
_entity.type
_entity.pdbx_description
1 polymer ?
#
loop_
_entity_poly.entity_id
_entity_poly.type
_entity_poly.pdbx_seq_one_letter_code
_entity_poly.pdbx_strand_id
1 'polypeptide(L)'
;MQRAPRIRRRTRWLPGLLGACVLTVAPVHAAPITFNTGLPVSVGHWVGRAQAVYGEAGSAGNEIQEVRSITVLGYGATPDLALFGVIPWVSRDLDLAAGGSREASGLGDIGL
;
A
#
# COMPACT_ATOMS: atom_id res chain seq x y z
N MET A 1 -8.76 -31.51 -76.44
CA MET A 1 -7.43 -31.41 -75.77
C MET A 1 -7.32 -30.06 -75.08
N GLN A 2 -7.70 -29.98 -73.81
CA GLN A 2 -7.68 -28.75 -73.00
C GLN A 2 -6.93 -29.05 -71.70
N ARG A 3 -6.02 -28.13 -71.34
CA ARG A 3 -4.90 -28.33 -70.42
C ARG A 3 -5.36 -28.59 -68.97
N ALA A 4 -4.72 -29.56 -68.33
CA ALA A 4 -4.89 -29.93 -66.93
C ALA A 4 -4.59 -28.75 -65.95
N PRO A 5 -5.23 -28.70 -64.77
CA PRO A 5 -5.09 -27.61 -63.81
C PRO A 5 -3.74 -27.64 -63.07
N ARG A 6 -3.04 -26.51 -63.03
CA ARG A 6 -1.84 -26.31 -62.20
C ARG A 6 -2.24 -26.18 -60.73
N ILE A 7 -1.99 -27.23 -59.96
CA ILE A 7 -2.12 -27.26 -58.50
C ILE A 7 -1.07 -26.33 -57.89
N ARG A 8 -1.48 -25.13 -57.45
CA ARG A 8 -0.65 -24.27 -56.59
C ARG A 8 -0.72 -24.81 -55.16
N ARG A 9 0.29 -25.60 -54.76
CA ARG A 9 0.55 -25.91 -53.35
C ARG A 9 0.97 -24.61 -52.64
N ARG A 10 0.00 -23.88 -52.08
CA ARG A 10 0.29 -22.88 -51.05
C ARG A 10 0.43 -23.62 -49.73
N THR A 11 1.67 -23.94 -49.41
CA THR A 11 2.08 -24.58 -48.17
C THR A 11 1.60 -23.75 -46.99
N ARG A 12 0.71 -24.32 -46.18
CA ARG A 12 0.30 -23.78 -44.88
C ARG A 12 1.50 -23.86 -43.95
N TRP A 13 2.11 -22.72 -43.67
CA TRP A 13 2.93 -22.53 -42.50
C TRP A 13 2.17 -21.54 -41.63
N LEU A 14 1.38 -22.05 -40.69
CA LEU A 14 0.97 -21.32 -39.49
C LEU A 14 2.02 -21.66 -38.40
N PRO A 15 3.12 -20.91 -38.27
CA PRO A 15 3.86 -20.90 -37.02
C PRO A 15 3.63 -19.55 -36.33
N GLY A 16 3.28 -19.62 -35.06
CA GLY A 16 3.27 -18.45 -34.20
C GLY A 16 1.91 -17.82 -34.08
N LEU A 17 1.17 -18.24 -33.06
CA LEU A 17 0.63 -17.35 -32.02
C LEU A 17 0.01 -18.22 -30.92
N LEU A 18 0.77 -19.24 -30.48
CA LEU A 18 0.49 -20.03 -29.27
C LEU A 18 1.22 -19.43 -28.04
N GLY A 19 1.73 -18.20 -28.14
CA GLY A 19 2.71 -17.64 -27.20
C GLY A 19 2.41 -16.21 -26.81
N ALA A 20 1.16 -15.89 -26.46
CA ALA A 20 0.82 -14.64 -25.81
C ALA A 20 -0.31 -14.85 -24.80
N CYS A 21 -0.10 -15.77 -23.85
CA CYS A 21 -0.78 -15.66 -22.56
C CYS A 21 -0.07 -14.52 -21.80
N VAL A 22 -0.36 -13.29 -22.22
CA VAL A 22 -0.01 -12.11 -21.43
C VAL A 22 -0.87 -12.23 -20.19
N LEU A 23 -0.24 -12.64 -19.09
CA LEU A 23 -0.79 -12.55 -17.74
C LEU A 23 -1.01 -11.07 -17.44
N THR A 24 -2.13 -10.52 -17.92
CA THR A 24 -2.64 -9.27 -17.40
C THR A 24 -3.09 -9.58 -15.97
N VAL A 25 -2.20 -9.36 -15.00
CA VAL A 25 -2.58 -9.34 -13.59
C VAL A 25 -3.48 -8.11 -13.43
N ALA A 26 -4.77 -8.31 -13.63
CA ALA A 26 -5.74 -7.30 -13.23
C ALA A 26 -5.53 -7.06 -11.73
N PRO A 27 -5.49 -5.80 -11.25
CA PRO A 27 -5.44 -5.55 -9.83
C PRO A 27 -6.69 -6.18 -9.22
N VAL A 28 -6.50 -7.27 -8.46
CA VAL A 28 -7.58 -7.80 -7.64
C VAL A 28 -7.79 -6.77 -6.54
N HIS A 29 -8.83 -5.96 -6.69
CA HIS A 29 -9.23 -5.00 -5.68
C HIS A 29 -9.85 -5.80 -4.54
N ALA A 30 -9.01 -6.31 -3.64
CA ALA A 30 -9.48 -6.77 -2.35
C ALA A 30 -10.22 -5.62 -1.68
N ALA A 31 -11.37 -5.90 -1.07
CA ALA A 31 -12.06 -4.92 -0.26
C ALA A 31 -11.06 -4.35 0.77
N PRO A 32 -11.06 -3.04 1.03
CA PRO A 32 -10.18 -2.45 2.03
C PRO A 32 -10.32 -3.27 3.32
N ILE A 33 -9.20 -3.74 3.87
CA ILE A 33 -9.19 -4.39 5.17
C ILE A 33 -9.49 -3.30 6.19
N THR A 34 -10.78 -3.04 6.41
CA THR A 34 -11.29 -1.97 7.28
C THR A 34 -11.37 -2.38 8.75
N PHE A 35 -11.04 -3.64 9.07
CA PHE A 35 -11.31 -4.20 10.37
C PHE A 35 -10.18 -3.92 11.38
N ASN A 36 -10.55 -3.16 12.40
CA ASN A 36 -9.90 -3.05 13.71
C ASN A 36 -10.17 -4.30 14.57
N THR A 37 -10.14 -5.48 13.95
CA THR A 37 -10.17 -6.77 14.65
C THR A 37 -8.88 -7.48 14.27
N GLY A 38 -8.26 -8.17 15.24
CA GLY A 38 -6.98 -8.86 15.07
C GLY A 38 -7.06 -9.96 14.03
N LEU A 39 -7.06 -9.59 12.75
CA LEU A 39 -6.94 -10.50 11.64
C LEU A 39 -5.55 -11.13 11.75
N PRO A 40 -5.47 -12.47 11.89
CA PRO A 40 -4.19 -13.17 11.90
C PRO A 40 -3.44 -12.79 10.64
N VAL A 41 -2.21 -12.32 10.78
CA VAL A 41 -1.33 -12.15 9.62
C VAL A 41 -0.99 -13.56 9.14
N SER A 42 -1.44 -13.92 7.94
CA SER A 42 -1.18 -15.24 7.36
C SER A 42 0.31 -15.57 7.39
N VAL A 43 0.63 -16.83 7.68
CA VAL A 43 2.03 -17.29 7.75
C VAL A 43 2.77 -16.95 6.46
N GLY A 44 3.95 -16.36 6.59
CA GLY A 44 4.79 -15.94 5.46
C GLY A 44 4.30 -14.70 4.71
N HIS A 45 3.24 -14.03 5.17
CA HIS A 45 2.68 -12.85 4.52
C HIS A 45 2.98 -11.57 5.29
N TRP A 46 3.03 -10.46 4.54
CA TRP A 46 3.21 -9.12 5.07
C TRP A 46 1.90 -8.35 5.03
N VAL A 47 1.66 -7.53 6.05
CA VAL A 47 0.55 -6.56 6.08
C VAL A 47 1.12 -5.19 6.39
N GLY A 48 0.92 -4.24 5.48
CA GLY A 48 1.27 -2.84 5.69
C GLY A 48 0.04 -2.01 5.99
N ARG A 49 0.13 -1.12 6.98
CA ARG A 49 -0.88 -0.09 7.26
C ARG A 49 -0.20 1.26 7.36
N ALA A 50 -0.73 2.24 6.64
CA ALA A 50 -0.35 3.63 6.79
C ALA A 50 -1.60 4.43 7.21
N GLN A 51 -1.46 5.30 8.19
CA GLN A 51 -2.53 6.19 8.64
C GLN A 51 -1.97 7.60 8.84
N ALA A 52 -2.66 8.59 8.29
CA ALA A 52 -2.45 9.99 8.66
C ALA A 52 -3.54 10.43 9.63
N VAL A 53 -3.16 11.17 10.66
CA VAL A 53 -4.05 11.77 11.65
C VAL A 53 -3.75 13.26 11.70
N TYR A 54 -4.80 14.06 11.63
CA TYR A 54 -4.75 15.49 11.82
C TYR A 54 -5.51 15.83 13.11
N GLY A 55 -4.92 16.68 13.94
CA GLY A 55 -5.53 17.13 15.17
C GLY A 55 -5.24 18.61 15.41
N GLU A 56 -6.23 19.32 15.91
CA GLU A 56 -6.10 20.70 16.35
C GLU A 56 -6.68 20.83 17.75
N ALA A 57 -6.09 21.68 18.57
CA ALA A 57 -6.66 22.08 19.84
C ALA A 57 -6.29 23.53 20.15
N GLY A 58 -7.12 24.21 20.93
CA GLY A 58 -6.82 25.58 21.33
C GLY A 58 -7.46 25.96 22.66
N SER A 59 -6.79 26.83 23.40
CA SER A 59 -7.31 27.39 24.65
C SER A 59 -6.64 28.73 25.00
N ALA A 60 -7.46 29.71 25.40
CA ALA A 60 -7.02 31.04 25.85
C ALA A 60 -6.04 31.72 24.88
N GLY A 61 -6.29 31.60 23.56
CA GLY A 61 -5.47 32.20 22.51
C GLY A 61 -4.21 31.42 22.13
N ASN A 62 -3.97 30.26 22.75
CA ASN A 62 -2.96 29.32 22.27
C ASN A 62 -3.61 28.32 21.32
N GLU A 63 -2.94 27.97 20.24
CA GLU A 63 -3.41 27.02 19.22
C GLU A 63 -2.31 26.00 18.95
N ILE A 64 -2.67 24.71 18.92
CA ILE A 64 -1.77 23.63 18.54
C ILE A 64 -2.36 22.85 17.39
N GLN A 65 -1.54 22.62 16.37
CA GLN A 65 -1.84 21.77 15.22
C GLN A 65 -0.86 20.60 15.23
N GLU A 66 -1.36 19.39 15.00
CA GLU A 66 -0.55 18.18 14.92
C GLU A 66 -0.93 17.37 13.68
N VAL A 67 0.10 17.03 12.89
CA VAL A 67 0.01 16.02 11.83
C VAL A 67 0.82 14.81 12.28
N ARG A 68 0.19 13.63 12.28
CA ARG A 68 0.85 12.37 12.61
C ARG A 68 0.68 11.37 11.48
N SER A 69 1.79 10.78 11.03
CA SER A 69 1.79 9.64 10.12
C SER A 69 2.24 8.39 10.88
N ILE A 70 1.44 7.34 10.86
CA ILE A 70 1.70 6.08 11.55
C ILE A 70 1.82 5.00 10.49
N THR A 71 3.01 4.41 10.39
CA THR A 71 3.27 3.24 9.54
C THR A 71 3.40 2.01 10.41
N VAL A 72 2.65 0.97 10.09
CA VAL A 72 2.71 -0.35 10.74
C VAL A 72 3.03 -1.40 9.69
N LEU A 73 4.02 -2.24 9.99
CA LEU A 73 4.35 -3.41 9.19
C LEU A 73 4.20 -4.66 10.05
N GLY A 74 3.34 -5.58 9.64
CA GLY A 74 3.12 -6.87 10.28
C GLY A 74 3.66 -8.02 9.43
N TYR A 75 4.17 -9.07 10.08
CA TYR A 75 4.63 -10.31 9.45
C TYR A 75 4.12 -11.53 10.21
N GLY A 76 3.45 -12.45 9.52
CA GLY A 76 3.02 -13.73 10.09
C GLY A 76 4.18 -14.70 10.16
N ALA A 77 4.85 -14.80 11.31
CA ALA A 77 6.02 -15.65 11.49
C ALA A 77 5.64 -17.15 11.62
N THR A 78 4.55 -17.44 12.35
CA THR A 78 3.99 -18.80 12.51
C THR A 78 2.47 -18.72 12.58
N PRO A 79 1.72 -19.84 12.56
CA PRO A 79 0.25 -19.81 12.69
C PRO A 79 -0.25 -19.07 13.93
N ASP A 80 0.56 -19.03 15.00
CA ASP A 80 0.20 -18.45 16.30
C ASP A 80 1.03 -17.21 16.66
N LEU A 81 1.91 -16.73 15.75
CA LEU A 81 2.79 -15.59 16.01
C LEU A 81 2.84 -14.65 14.80
N ALA A 82 2.51 -13.39 15.05
CA ALA A 82 2.77 -12.28 14.14
C ALA A 82 3.69 -11.27 14.83
N LEU A 83 4.66 -10.74 14.08
CA LEU A 83 5.55 -9.66 14.50
C LEU A 83 5.02 -8.36 13.92
N PHE A 84 5.12 -7.27 14.68
CA PHE A 84 4.74 -5.95 14.19
C PHE A 84 5.90 -4.97 14.37
N GLY A 85 5.94 -3.95 13.54
CA GLY A 85 6.83 -2.81 13.70
C GLY A 85 6.02 -1.55 13.45
N VAL A 86 6.16 -0.55 14.32
CA VAL A 86 5.41 0.69 14.28
C VAL A 86 6.39 1.86 14.21
N ILE A 87 6.25 2.68 13.17
CA ILE A 87 7.06 3.87 12.95
C ILE A 87 6.13 5.07 12.86
N PRO A 88 6.01 5.86 13.94
CA PRO A 88 5.28 7.11 13.92
C PRO A 88 6.21 8.27 13.55
N TRP A 89 5.71 9.18 12.71
CA TRP A 89 6.28 10.49 12.47
C TRP A 89 5.25 11.55 12.86
N VAL A 90 5.69 12.60 13.54
CA VAL A 90 4.83 13.67 14.07
C VAL A 90 5.41 15.02 13.67
N SER A 91 4.54 15.95 13.27
CA SER A 91 4.82 17.38 13.17
C SER A 91 3.84 18.13 14.06
N ARG A 92 4.34 19.09 14.83
CA ARG A 92 3.54 19.93 15.71
C ARG A 92 3.91 21.38 15.53
N ASP A 93 2.89 22.20 15.42
CA ASP A 93 2.96 23.65 15.42
C ASP A 93 2.17 24.19 16.61
N LEU A 94 2.78 25.06 17.41
CA LEU A 94 2.17 25.68 18.57
C LEU A 94 2.31 27.20 18.47
N ASP A 95 1.18 27.87 18.36
CA ASP A 95 1.06 29.32 18.42
C ASP A 95 0.67 29.76 19.83
N LEU A 96 1.42 30.73 20.38
CA LEU A 96 1.25 31.19 21.75
C LEU A 96 0.46 32.50 21.79
N ALA A 97 -0.47 32.61 22.74
CA ALA A 97 -1.30 33.80 22.94
C ALA A 97 -0.48 35.07 23.23
N ALA A 98 0.68 34.92 23.86
CA ALA A 98 1.61 36.00 24.16
C ALA A 98 2.44 36.46 22.94
N GLY A 99 2.23 35.84 21.78
CA GLY A 99 3.01 36.02 20.57
C GLY A 99 4.16 35.02 20.44
N GLY A 100 4.45 34.65 19.19
CA GLY A 100 5.47 33.68 18.81
C GLY A 100 4.91 32.28 18.52
N SER A 101 5.65 31.52 17.72
CA SER A 101 5.32 30.16 17.33
C SER A 101 6.47 29.20 17.64
N ARG A 102 6.14 27.92 17.84
CA ARG A 102 7.10 26.82 18.02
C ARG A 102 6.71 25.67 17.12
N GLU A 103 7.67 25.19 16.36
CA GLU A 103 7.52 24.02 15.49
C GLU A 103 8.45 22.90 15.97
N ALA A 104 7.97 21.66 15.91
CA ALA A 104 8.80 20.49 16.12
C ALA A 104 8.29 19.32 15.26
N SER A 105 9.20 18.67 14.54
CA SER A 105 8.89 17.46 13.78
C SER A 105 9.92 16.37 14.02
N GLY A 106 9.50 15.11 13.90
CA GLY A 106 10.40 13.98 14.11
C GLY A 106 9.71 12.64 14.26
N LEU A 107 10.52 11.62 14.50
CA LEU A 107 10.03 10.28 14.86
C LEU A 107 9.50 10.30 16.28
N GLY A 108 8.34 9.68 16.48
CA GLY A 108 7.84 9.37 17.81
C GLY A 108 8.43 8.05 18.33
N ASP A 109 7.78 7.49 19.33
CA ASP A 109 8.19 6.22 19.93
C ASP A 109 8.00 5.06 18.94
N ILE A 110 9.11 4.47 18.51
CA ILE A 110 9.11 3.30 17.63
C ILE A 110 8.80 2.06 18.47
N GLY A 111 7.89 1.23 17.98
CA GLY A 111 7.46 -0.01 18.65
C GLY A 111 7.72 -1.26 17.81
N LEU A 112 7.87 -2.39 18.49
CA LEU A 112 7.90 -3.76 17.94
C LEU A 112 6.88 -4.62 18.68
#